data_AF-A0A2S7YUG1-F1
#
_entry.id   AF-A0A2S7YUG1-F1
#
_cell.length_a   1.000
_cell.length_b   1.000
_cell.length_c   1.000
_cell.angle_alpha   90.00
_cell.angle_beta   90.00
_cell.angle_gamma   90.00
#
_symmetry.space_group_name_H-M   'P 1'
#
loop_
_entity.id
_entity.type
_entity.pdbx_description
1 polymer ?
#
loop_
_entity_poly.entity_id
_entity_poly.type
_entity_poly.pdbx_seq_one_letter_code
_entity_poly.pdbx_strand_id
1 'polypeptide(L)'
;MLSFDEIQVSVSQWLTKKRFKHTLGVVESATHLAELYGVDVEKARLAALLHDCAKELPLEEMQNLVRAESYEADEELLSNGNLLHGLAGMIRAKQEFSISDADVLEAIRVHTTGKIHMSKLDKVIFLADYIEPNRDFPGVDELRKVAEQNLDKAVLLGFDNTIIHLIEQKQSIYPLTILGRNDVLQSCK
;
A
#
# COMPACT_ATOMS: atom_id res chain seq x y z
N MET A 1 -17.79 3.81 -15.47
CA MET A 1 -16.87 3.71 -14.32
C MET A 1 -17.56 4.41 -13.17
N LEU A 2 -17.57 3.79 -11.99
CA LEU A 2 -18.15 4.42 -10.79
C LEU A 2 -17.36 5.69 -10.44
N SER A 3 -18.03 6.66 -9.87
CA SER A 3 -17.40 7.86 -9.30
C SER A 3 -16.61 7.53 -8.04
N PHE A 4 -15.69 8.42 -7.65
CA PHE A 4 -14.92 8.28 -6.42
C PHE A 4 -15.83 8.08 -5.19
N ASP A 5 -16.93 8.85 -5.10
CA ASP A 5 -17.86 8.77 -3.98
C ASP A 5 -18.61 7.43 -3.94
N GLU A 6 -19.01 6.89 -5.10
CA GLU A 6 -19.64 5.57 -5.19
C GLU A 6 -18.68 4.46 -4.75
N ILE A 7 -17.42 4.50 -5.21
CA ILE A 7 -16.38 3.55 -4.79
C ILE A 7 -16.15 3.67 -3.27
N GLN A 8 -16.07 4.89 -2.75
CA GLN A 8 -15.86 5.13 -1.32
C GLN A 8 -17.00 4.55 -0.48
N VAL A 9 -18.25 4.66 -0.94
CA VAL A 9 -19.40 4.03 -0.27
C VAL A 9 -19.25 2.51 -0.25
N SER A 10 -18.90 1.88 -1.37
CA SER A 10 -18.67 0.42 -1.43
C SER A 10 -17.55 -0.03 -0.49
N VAL A 11 -16.41 0.65 -0.51
CA VAL A 11 -15.26 0.34 0.38
C VAL A 11 -15.64 0.48 1.86
N SER A 12 -16.46 1.47 2.21
CA SER A 12 -16.91 1.68 3.60
C SER A 12 -17.77 0.53 4.15
N GLN A 13 -18.41 -0.25 3.27
CA GLN A 13 -19.21 -1.41 3.65
C GLN A 13 -18.37 -2.67 3.84
N TRP A 14 -17.16 -2.71 3.29
CA TRP A 14 -16.27 -3.87 3.36
C TRP A 14 -15.30 -3.83 4.54
N LEU A 15 -15.11 -2.66 5.13
CA LEU A 15 -14.09 -2.41 6.14
C LEU A 15 -14.73 -2.01 7.47
N THR A 16 -14.13 -2.41 8.58
CA THR A 16 -14.48 -1.88 9.90
C THR A 16 -14.33 -0.35 9.91
N LYS A 17 -15.10 0.31 10.79
CA LYS A 17 -15.00 1.78 10.98
C LYS A 17 -13.56 2.26 11.23
N LYS A 18 -12.78 1.48 11.99
CA LYS A 18 -11.38 1.79 12.28
C LYS A 18 -10.53 1.74 11.00
N ARG A 19 -10.66 0.66 10.22
CA ARG A 19 -9.91 0.47 8.98
C ARG A 19 -10.32 1.47 7.91
N PHE A 20 -11.61 1.77 7.78
CA PHE A 20 -12.08 2.80 6.85
C PHE A 20 -11.59 4.21 7.24
N LYS A 21 -11.55 4.55 8.54
CA LYS A 21 -10.95 5.81 9.01
C LYS A 21 -9.46 5.89 8.62
N HIS A 22 -8.74 4.79 8.78
CA HIS A 22 -7.35 4.68 8.33
C HIS A 22 -7.26 4.91 6.80
N THR A 23 -8.07 4.23 6.00
CA THR A 23 -8.13 4.42 4.54
C THR A 23 -8.34 5.88 4.14
N LEU A 24 -9.24 6.61 4.81
CA LEU A 24 -9.45 8.04 4.55
C LEU A 24 -8.21 8.89 4.92
N GLY A 25 -7.49 8.54 5.99
CA GLY A 25 -6.22 9.16 6.33
C GLY A 25 -5.13 8.89 5.28
N VAL A 26 -5.09 7.68 4.72
CA VAL A 26 -4.18 7.34 3.61
C VAL A 26 -4.54 8.15 2.37
N VAL A 27 -5.82 8.34 2.06
CA VAL A 27 -6.27 9.21 0.95
C VAL A 27 -5.79 10.64 1.17
N GLU A 28 -5.94 11.20 2.38
CA GLU A 28 -5.45 12.54 2.72
C GLU A 28 -3.93 12.66 2.51
N SER A 29 -3.16 11.72 3.06
CA SER A 29 -1.69 11.74 2.98
C SER A 29 -1.18 11.50 1.56
N ALA A 30 -1.80 10.59 0.81
CA ALA A 30 -1.45 10.32 -0.58
C ALA A 30 -1.76 11.52 -1.49
N THR A 31 -2.86 12.24 -1.22
CA THR A 31 -3.21 13.48 -1.94
C THR A 31 -2.12 14.52 -1.75
N HIS A 32 -1.76 14.80 -0.48
CA HIS A 32 -0.72 15.77 -0.14
C HIS A 32 0.65 15.40 -0.75
N LEU A 33 1.08 14.15 -0.58
CA LEU A 33 2.34 13.68 -1.15
C LEU A 33 2.34 13.72 -2.69
N ALA A 34 1.21 13.44 -3.34
CA ALA A 34 1.10 13.50 -4.78
C ALA A 34 1.27 14.94 -5.31
N GLU A 35 0.65 15.92 -4.65
CA GLU A 35 0.83 17.34 -4.94
C GLU A 35 2.29 17.77 -4.75
N LEU A 36 2.90 17.37 -3.63
CA LEU A 36 4.27 17.73 -3.28
C LEU A 36 5.31 17.16 -4.28
N TYR A 37 5.12 15.93 -4.74
CA TYR A 37 6.10 15.23 -5.57
C TYR A 37 5.76 15.15 -7.06
N GLY A 38 4.67 15.80 -7.48
CA GLY A 38 4.23 15.87 -8.87
C GLY A 38 3.74 14.52 -9.40
N VAL A 39 2.97 13.79 -8.60
CA VAL A 39 2.24 12.58 -9.01
C VAL A 39 0.81 12.97 -9.36
N ASP A 40 0.18 12.23 -10.27
CA ASP A 40 -1.26 12.42 -10.58
C ASP A 40 -2.09 12.21 -9.30
N VAL A 41 -2.75 13.28 -8.86
CA VAL A 41 -3.51 13.32 -7.60
C VAL A 41 -4.70 12.37 -7.64
N GLU A 42 -5.40 12.24 -8.77
CA GLU A 42 -6.57 11.39 -8.88
C GLU A 42 -6.17 9.90 -8.86
N LYS A 43 -5.04 9.54 -9.49
CA LYS A 43 -4.47 8.20 -9.34
C LYS A 43 -4.08 7.90 -7.90
N ALA A 44 -3.42 8.85 -7.22
CA ALA A 44 -3.02 8.69 -5.83
C ALA A 44 -4.23 8.51 -4.90
N ARG A 45 -5.27 9.33 -5.06
CA ARG A 45 -6.52 9.23 -4.29
C ARG A 45 -7.20 7.88 -4.51
N LEU A 46 -7.30 7.42 -5.75
CA LEU A 46 -7.96 6.16 -6.08
C LEU A 46 -7.17 4.96 -5.54
N ALA A 47 -5.85 4.92 -5.73
CA ALA A 47 -5.01 3.85 -5.21
C ALA A 47 -5.06 3.82 -3.67
N ALA A 48 -5.01 4.99 -3.01
CA ALA A 48 -5.12 5.10 -1.56
C ALA A 48 -6.47 4.63 -1.02
N LEU A 49 -7.58 4.93 -1.71
CA LEU A 49 -8.90 4.46 -1.30
C LEU A 49 -9.02 2.93 -1.38
N LEU A 50 -8.32 2.32 -2.33
CA LEU A 50 -8.44 0.90 -2.63
C LEU A 50 -7.32 0.02 -2.05
N HIS A 51 -6.24 0.59 -1.50
CA HIS A 51 -5.05 -0.17 -1.09
C HIS A 51 -5.37 -1.34 -0.14
N ASP A 52 -6.29 -1.10 0.82
CA ASP A 52 -6.70 -2.06 1.84
C ASP A 52 -8.08 -2.69 1.55
N CYS A 53 -8.62 -2.57 0.33
CA CYS A 53 -9.98 -3.06 0.03
C CYS A 53 -10.16 -4.58 0.18
N ALA A 54 -9.08 -5.36 0.25
CA ALA A 54 -9.12 -6.78 0.57
C ALA A 54 -8.64 -7.11 1.99
N LYS A 55 -8.27 -6.11 2.82
CA LYS A 55 -7.55 -6.32 4.09
C LYS A 55 -8.30 -7.17 5.12
N GLU A 56 -9.63 -7.07 5.12
CA GLU A 56 -10.50 -7.77 6.07
C GLU A 56 -11.21 -9.00 5.47
N LEU A 57 -10.84 -9.41 4.25
CA LEU A 57 -11.29 -10.68 3.70
C LEU A 57 -10.65 -11.86 4.46
N PRO A 58 -11.35 -12.99 4.61
CA PRO A 58 -10.71 -14.24 5.01
C PRO A 58 -9.58 -14.62 4.05
N LEU A 59 -8.51 -15.23 4.58
CA LEU A 59 -7.36 -15.66 3.78
C LEU A 59 -7.78 -16.55 2.60
N GLU A 60 -8.71 -17.47 2.81
CA GLU A 60 -9.23 -18.36 1.77
C GLU A 60 -9.91 -17.59 0.62
N GLU A 61 -10.65 -16.53 0.93
CA GLU A 61 -11.26 -15.69 -0.10
C GLU A 61 -10.21 -14.91 -0.90
N MET A 62 -9.18 -14.38 -0.23
CA MET A 62 -8.04 -13.76 -0.91
C MET A 62 -7.33 -14.76 -1.86
N GLN A 63 -7.10 -15.98 -1.40
CA GLN A 63 -6.50 -17.03 -2.23
C GLN A 63 -7.37 -17.40 -3.43
N ASN A 64 -8.70 -17.43 -3.26
CA ASN A 64 -9.63 -17.72 -4.35
C ASN A 64 -9.60 -16.62 -5.43
N LEU A 65 -9.51 -15.34 -5.03
CA LEU A 65 -9.31 -14.24 -5.97
C LEU A 65 -8.03 -14.43 -6.81
N VAL A 66 -6.92 -14.77 -6.15
CA VAL A 66 -5.62 -14.97 -6.81
C VAL A 66 -5.64 -16.16 -7.77
N ARG A 67 -6.23 -17.29 -7.35
CA ARG A 67 -6.37 -18.49 -8.19
C ARG A 67 -7.26 -18.24 -9.41
N ALA A 68 -8.33 -17.46 -9.27
CA ALA A 68 -9.27 -17.20 -10.36
C ALA A 68 -8.63 -16.43 -11.54
N GLU A 69 -7.71 -15.51 -11.26
CA GLU A 69 -7.02 -14.70 -12.27
C GLU A 69 -5.67 -15.29 -12.70
N SER A 70 -5.26 -16.45 -12.18
CA SER A 70 -3.99 -17.12 -12.50
C SER A 70 -2.74 -16.26 -12.29
N TYR A 71 -2.74 -15.39 -11.27
CA TYR A 71 -1.54 -14.64 -10.89
C TYR A 71 -0.51 -15.55 -10.22
N GLU A 72 0.75 -15.40 -10.60
CA GLU A 72 1.86 -16.05 -9.91
C GLU A 72 2.08 -15.41 -8.54
N ALA A 73 1.96 -16.24 -7.50
CA ALA A 73 2.23 -15.88 -6.11
C ALA A 73 2.98 -17.04 -5.46
N ASP A 74 4.07 -16.75 -4.75
CA ASP A 74 4.80 -17.76 -4.01
C ASP A 74 4.02 -18.22 -2.75
N GLU A 75 4.47 -19.31 -2.15
CA GLU A 75 3.81 -19.92 -0.99
C GLU A 75 3.80 -19.01 0.24
N GLU A 76 4.83 -18.18 0.44
CA GLU A 76 4.89 -17.24 1.57
C GLU A 76 3.83 -16.15 1.43
N LEU A 77 3.68 -15.60 0.21
CA LEU A 77 2.62 -14.64 -0.11
C LEU A 77 1.23 -15.26 0.06
N LEU A 78 1.01 -16.47 -0.49
CA LEU A 78 -0.29 -17.15 -0.46
C LEU A 78 -0.73 -17.59 0.95
N SER A 79 0.21 -17.85 1.86
CA SER A 79 -0.09 -18.32 3.22
C SER A 79 -0.26 -17.20 4.24
N ASN A 80 0.01 -15.94 3.88
CA ASN A 80 -0.02 -14.80 4.80
C ASN A 80 -0.99 -13.70 4.34
N GLY A 81 -2.16 -13.60 4.98
CA GLY A 81 -3.17 -12.59 4.66
C GLY A 81 -2.71 -11.14 4.85
N ASN A 82 -1.65 -10.90 5.65
CA ASN A 82 -1.06 -9.56 5.76
C ASN A 82 -0.19 -9.17 4.57
N LEU A 83 0.31 -10.14 3.80
CA LEU A 83 1.05 -9.90 2.56
C LEU A 83 0.12 -10.00 1.34
N LEU A 84 -0.78 -10.98 1.36
CA LEU A 84 -1.65 -11.31 0.23
C LEU A 84 -2.68 -10.21 -0.08
N HIS A 85 -3.08 -9.41 0.90
CA HIS A 85 -4.17 -8.43 0.72
C HIS A 85 -3.83 -7.34 -0.31
N GLY A 86 -2.55 -7.02 -0.53
CA GLY A 86 -2.16 -6.11 -1.61
C GLY A 86 -2.52 -6.69 -2.98
N LEU A 87 -2.11 -7.93 -3.25
CA LEU A 87 -2.44 -8.62 -4.51
C LEU A 87 -3.93 -8.90 -4.64
N ALA A 88 -4.59 -9.38 -3.59
CA ALA A 88 -6.02 -9.61 -3.57
C ALA A 88 -6.82 -8.30 -3.74
N GLY A 89 -6.33 -7.19 -3.17
CA GLY A 89 -6.94 -5.86 -3.29
C GLY A 89 -6.86 -5.31 -4.70
N MET A 90 -5.72 -5.50 -5.37
CA MET A 90 -5.57 -5.16 -6.80
C MET A 90 -6.58 -5.93 -7.65
N ILE A 91 -6.71 -7.25 -7.43
CA ILE A 91 -7.66 -8.10 -8.17
C ILE A 91 -9.10 -7.66 -7.89
N ARG A 92 -9.45 -7.43 -6.62
CA ARG A 92 -10.78 -6.97 -6.22
C ARG A 92 -11.14 -5.62 -6.84
N ALA A 93 -10.21 -4.66 -6.84
CA ALA A 93 -10.41 -3.36 -7.48
C ALA A 93 -10.71 -3.48 -8.98
N LYS A 94 -9.99 -4.37 -9.68
CA LYS A 94 -10.23 -4.66 -11.10
C LYS A 94 -11.62 -5.27 -11.32
N GLN A 95 -12.03 -6.24 -10.51
CA GLN A 95 -13.29 -6.97 -10.69
C GLN A 95 -14.53 -6.14 -10.29
N GLU A 96 -14.50 -5.50 -9.11
CA GLU A 96 -15.66 -4.81 -8.54
C GLU A 96 -15.88 -3.41 -9.16
N PHE A 97 -14.79 -2.73 -9.53
CA PHE A 97 -14.85 -1.33 -9.97
C PHE A 97 -14.37 -1.11 -11.40
N SER A 98 -13.96 -2.17 -12.11
CA SER A 98 -13.43 -2.10 -13.47
C SER A 98 -12.23 -1.15 -13.60
N ILE A 99 -11.41 -1.06 -12.55
CA ILE A 99 -10.16 -0.29 -12.60
C ILE A 99 -9.20 -0.98 -13.55
N SER A 100 -8.68 -0.21 -14.50
CA SER A 100 -7.78 -0.70 -15.56
C SER A 100 -6.47 0.09 -15.66
N ASP A 101 -6.31 1.14 -14.84
CA ASP A 101 -5.06 1.90 -14.79
C ASP A 101 -3.97 1.06 -14.11
N ALA A 102 -2.95 0.69 -14.88
CA ALA A 102 -1.89 -0.20 -14.42
C ALA A 102 -1.07 0.40 -13.27
N ASP A 103 -0.88 1.73 -13.23
CA ASP A 103 -0.12 2.39 -12.17
C ASP A 103 -0.90 2.31 -10.85
N VAL A 104 -2.22 2.55 -10.88
CA VAL A 104 -3.10 2.44 -9.71
C VAL A 104 -3.14 1.02 -9.17
N LEU A 105 -3.35 0.04 -10.06
CA LEU A 105 -3.40 -1.38 -9.69
C LEU A 105 -2.07 -1.85 -9.08
N GLU A 106 -0.95 -1.44 -9.69
CA GLU A 106 0.37 -1.82 -9.20
C GLU A 106 0.68 -1.18 -7.84
N ALA A 107 0.34 0.10 -7.63
CA ALA A 107 0.50 0.78 -6.35
C ALA A 107 -0.31 0.11 -5.23
N ILE A 108 -1.53 -0.36 -5.53
CA ILE A 108 -2.32 -1.20 -4.60
C ILE A 108 -1.59 -2.52 -4.33
N ARG A 109 -1.10 -3.20 -5.36
CA ARG A 109 -0.46 -4.51 -5.24
C ARG A 109 0.75 -4.50 -4.31
N VAL A 110 1.59 -3.46 -4.42
CA VAL A 110 2.90 -3.41 -3.74
C VAL A 110 2.93 -2.54 -2.49
N HIS A 111 1.82 -1.93 -2.04
CA HIS A 111 1.85 -0.98 -0.92
C HIS A 111 2.39 -1.59 0.39
N THR A 112 2.29 -2.91 0.59
CA THR A 112 2.76 -3.56 1.83
C THR A 112 4.26 -3.90 1.78
N THR A 113 4.73 -4.45 0.67
CA THR A 113 6.09 -5.03 0.55
C THR A 113 7.04 -4.14 -0.21
N GLY A 114 6.53 -3.17 -0.97
CA GLY A 114 7.26 -2.52 -2.04
C GLY A 114 7.74 -3.52 -3.11
N LYS A 115 8.62 -3.02 -3.98
CA LYS A 115 9.31 -3.80 -5.02
C LYS A 115 10.58 -3.08 -5.47
N ILE A 116 11.39 -3.73 -6.30
CA ILE A 116 12.41 -3.03 -7.09
C ILE A 116 11.74 -2.06 -8.07
N HIS A 117 12.36 -0.91 -8.30
CA HIS A 117 11.91 0.11 -9.25
C HIS A 117 10.48 0.59 -8.98
N MET A 118 10.15 0.84 -7.71
CA MET A 118 8.89 1.49 -7.35
C MET A 118 8.72 2.82 -8.09
N SER A 119 7.56 2.98 -8.73
CA SER A 119 7.14 4.24 -9.32
C SER A 119 6.99 5.31 -8.23
N LYS A 120 6.89 6.59 -8.62
CA LYS A 120 6.55 7.64 -7.65
C LYS A 120 5.19 7.39 -6.99
N LEU A 121 4.22 6.86 -7.73
CA LEU A 121 2.90 6.52 -7.17
C LEU A 121 3.01 5.38 -6.16
N ASP A 122 3.77 4.32 -6.47
CA ASP A 122 4.00 3.19 -5.56
C ASP A 122 4.60 3.70 -4.24
N LYS A 123 5.60 4.59 -4.32
CA LYS A 123 6.26 5.23 -3.18
C LYS A 123 5.29 6.10 -2.38
N VAL A 124 4.43 6.87 -3.05
CA VAL A 124 3.40 7.70 -2.40
C VAL A 124 2.42 6.84 -1.62
N ILE A 125 1.88 5.77 -2.21
CA ILE A 125 0.91 4.90 -1.53
C ILE A 125 1.57 4.11 -0.39
N PHE A 126 2.76 3.55 -0.63
CA PHE A 126 3.55 2.89 0.40
C PHE A 126 3.77 3.83 1.60
N LEU A 127 4.22 5.07 1.36
CA LEU A 127 4.52 5.99 2.45
C LEU A 127 3.26 6.52 3.14
N ALA A 128 2.20 6.84 2.38
CA ALA A 128 0.94 7.34 2.91
C ALA A 128 0.30 6.37 3.93
N ASP A 129 0.36 5.06 3.70
CA ASP A 129 -0.12 4.03 4.64
C ASP A 129 0.58 4.12 6.01
N TYR A 130 1.87 4.47 6.02
CA TYR A 130 2.68 4.58 7.24
C TYR A 130 2.53 5.91 7.96
N ILE A 131 2.31 7.02 7.24
CA ILE A 131 2.34 8.36 7.82
C ILE A 131 0.97 8.97 8.09
N GLU A 132 -0.11 8.30 7.68
CA GLU A 132 -1.46 8.87 7.79
C GLU A 132 -1.81 9.34 9.21
N PRO A 133 -2.67 10.36 9.38
CA PRO A 133 -2.83 11.07 10.64
C PRO A 133 -3.27 10.23 11.83
N ASN A 134 -3.88 9.07 11.59
CA ASN A 134 -4.33 8.14 12.63
C ASN A 134 -3.26 7.12 13.05
N ARG A 135 -2.10 7.09 12.39
CA ARG A 135 -0.96 6.26 12.83
C ARG A 135 -0.27 6.89 14.03
N ASP A 136 -0.02 6.04 15.02
CA ASP A 136 0.70 6.38 16.25
C ASP A 136 1.64 5.22 16.60
N PHE A 137 2.92 5.38 16.29
CA PHE A 137 3.97 4.43 16.61
C PHE A 137 5.34 5.13 16.72
N PRO A 138 6.31 4.55 17.44
CA PRO A 138 7.64 5.15 17.58
C PRO A 138 8.28 5.49 16.23
N GLY A 139 8.65 6.75 16.02
CA GLY A 139 9.31 7.21 14.80
C GLY A 139 8.38 7.75 13.70
N VAL A 140 7.05 7.67 13.85
CA VAL A 140 6.10 8.17 12.82
C VAL A 140 6.26 9.67 12.57
N ASP A 141 6.51 10.48 13.60
CA ASP A 141 6.66 11.93 13.44
C ASP A 141 7.94 12.33 12.72
N GLU A 142 9.03 11.57 12.91
CA GLU A 142 10.25 11.77 12.14
C GLU A 142 10.03 11.35 10.69
N LEU A 143 9.35 10.23 10.46
CA LEU A 143 8.98 9.78 9.12
C LEU A 143 8.13 10.83 8.38
N ARG A 144 7.15 11.44 9.06
CA ARG A 144 6.35 12.55 8.53
C ARG A 144 7.22 13.74 8.13
N LYS A 145 8.18 14.15 8.96
CA LYS A 145 9.11 15.27 8.63
C LYS A 145 9.99 14.96 7.41
N VAL A 146 10.51 13.75 7.32
CA VAL A 146 11.34 13.33 6.17
C VAL A 146 10.49 13.27 4.91
N ALA A 147 9.23 12.84 5.01
CA ALA A 147 8.28 12.78 3.91
C ALA A 147 8.01 14.15 3.26
N GLU A 148 8.10 15.25 4.01
CA GLU A 148 7.97 16.62 3.47
C GLU A 148 9.20 17.09 2.68
N GLN A 149 10.35 16.42 2.85
CA GLN A 149 11.63 16.90 2.31
C GLN A 149 12.14 16.05 1.16
N ASN A 150 11.99 14.72 1.26
CA ASN A 150 12.48 13.80 0.25
C ASN A 150 11.75 12.45 0.30
N LEU A 151 11.00 12.15 -0.78
CA LEU A 151 10.21 10.93 -0.91
C LEU A 151 11.05 9.66 -0.76
N ASP A 152 12.20 9.59 -1.42
CA ASP A 152 13.04 8.38 -1.42
C ASP A 152 13.66 8.12 -0.04
N LYS A 153 14.11 9.16 0.66
CA LYS A 153 14.61 9.04 2.03
C LYS A 153 13.50 8.62 3.00
N ALA A 154 12.29 9.13 2.83
CA ALA A 154 11.15 8.75 3.66
C ALA A 154 10.73 7.29 3.41
N VAL A 155 10.67 6.86 2.16
CA VAL A 155 10.39 5.47 1.80
C VAL A 155 11.48 4.52 2.35
N LEU A 156 12.75 4.90 2.26
CA LEU A 156 13.85 4.13 2.84
C LEU A 156 13.69 3.96 4.35
N LEU A 157 13.35 5.05 5.06
CA LEU A 157 13.08 5.01 6.49
C LEU A 157 11.85 4.16 6.83
N GLY A 158 10.81 4.19 5.99
CA GLY A 158 9.65 3.30 6.09
C GLY A 158 10.07 1.83 6.03
N PHE A 159 10.88 1.44 5.04
CA PHE A 159 11.43 0.09 4.96
C PHE A 159 12.27 -0.29 6.19
N ASP A 160 13.15 0.60 6.63
CA ASP A 160 14.01 0.37 7.81
C ASP A 160 13.17 0.07 9.05
N ASN A 161 12.16 0.89 9.31
CA ASN A 161 11.25 0.70 10.45
C ASN A 161 10.51 -0.64 10.36
N THR A 162 10.01 -1.02 9.18
CA THR A 162 9.32 -2.30 8.97
C THR A 162 10.23 -3.49 9.23
N ILE A 163 11.45 -3.45 8.72
CA ILE A 163 12.42 -4.56 8.90
C ILE A 163 12.85 -4.68 10.36
N ILE A 164 13.15 -3.56 11.03
CA ILE A 164 13.48 -3.56 12.46
C ILE A 164 12.33 -4.16 13.26
N HIS A 165 11.10 -3.71 13.00
CA HIS A 165 9.91 -4.22 13.67
C HIS A 165 9.75 -5.74 13.48
N LEU A 166 9.88 -6.25 12.25
CA LEU A 166 9.78 -7.69 11.97
C LEU A 166 10.88 -8.50 12.68
N ILE A 167 12.10 -7.98 12.75
CA ILE A 167 13.22 -8.60 13.48
C ILE A 167 12.90 -8.67 14.99
N GLU A 168 12.42 -7.57 15.58
CA GLU A 168 12.04 -7.52 17.00
C GLU A 168 10.92 -8.52 17.34
N GLN A 169 9.96 -8.70 16.42
CA GLN A 169 8.88 -9.67 16.55
C GLN A 169 9.28 -11.11 16.16
N LYS A 170 10.52 -11.34 15.71
CA LYS A 170 11.00 -12.64 15.19
C LYS A 170 10.12 -13.20 14.07
N GLN A 171 9.62 -12.33 13.20
CA GLN A 171 8.81 -12.68 12.05
C GLN A 171 9.67 -12.79 10.78
N SER A 172 9.18 -13.54 9.78
CA SER A 172 9.83 -13.57 8.47
C SER A 172 9.74 -12.18 7.80
N ILE A 173 10.75 -11.87 6.99
CA ILE A 173 10.75 -10.67 6.17
C ILE A 173 10.62 -11.13 4.73
N TYR A 174 9.51 -10.76 4.10
CA TYR A 174 9.25 -11.14 2.73
C TYR A 174 10.35 -10.59 1.80
N PRO A 175 10.92 -11.39 0.87
CA PRO A 175 12.10 -11.00 0.10
C PRO A 175 11.96 -9.68 -0.67
N LEU A 176 10.77 -9.36 -1.22
CA LEU A 176 10.56 -8.10 -1.93
C LEU A 176 10.77 -6.86 -1.04
N THR A 177 10.52 -6.96 0.26
CA THR A 177 10.77 -5.87 1.22
C THR A 177 12.26 -5.54 1.30
N ILE A 178 13.13 -6.57 1.33
CA ILE A 178 14.58 -6.38 1.34
C ILE A 178 15.08 -5.84 -0.01
N LEU A 179 14.57 -6.39 -1.11
CA LEU A 179 14.97 -5.99 -2.45
C LEU A 179 14.54 -4.53 -2.76
N GLY A 180 13.30 -4.17 -2.43
CA GLY A 180 12.78 -2.81 -2.60
C GLY A 180 13.55 -1.80 -1.76
N ARG A 181 13.85 -2.13 -0.49
CA ARG A 181 14.72 -1.31 0.35
C ARG A 181 16.08 -1.07 -0.31
N ASN A 182 16.75 -2.13 -0.77
CA ASN A 182 18.08 -2.02 -1.36
C ASN A 182 18.09 -1.18 -2.64
N ASP A 183 17.03 -1.26 -3.45
CA ASP A 183 16.85 -0.43 -4.64
C ASP A 183 16.67 1.06 -4.28
N VAL A 184 15.79 1.37 -3.32
CA VAL A 184 15.58 2.75 -2.84
C VAL A 184 16.86 3.32 -2.21
N LEU A 185 17.63 2.50 -1.47
CA LEU A 185 18.91 2.93 -0.90
C LEU A 185 19.90 3.42 -1.96
N GLN A 186 19.91 2.83 -3.16
CA GLN A 186 20.77 3.32 -4.25
C GLN A 186 20.29 4.67 -4.81
N SER A 187 18.98 4.94 -4.76
CA SER A 187 18.39 6.21 -5.21
C SER A 187 18.67 7.37 -4.23
N CYS A 188 19.04 7.07 -2.99
CA CYS A 188 19.37 8.05 -1.95
C CYS A 188 20.84 8.51 -1.95
N LYS A 189 21.69 7.93 -2.80
CA LYS A 189 23.11 8.29 -2.95
C LYS A 189 23.31 9.42 -3.93
#